data_AF-A0A7C3MC06-F1
#
_entry.id   AF-A0A7C3MC06-F1
#
_cell.length_a   1.000
_cell.length_b   1.000
_cell.length_c   1.000
_cell.angle_alpha   90.00
_cell.angle_beta   90.00
_cell.angle_gamma   90.00
#
_symmetry.space_group_name_H-M   'P 1'
#
loop_
_entity.id
_entity.type
_entity.pdbx_description
1 polymer ?
#
loop_
_entity_poly.entity_id
_entity_poly.type
_entity_poly.pdbx_seq_one_letter_code
_entity_poly.pdbx_strand_id
1 'polypeptide(L)' 'MERKFYGITTISERGQIVIPQEARLELNLNPGEKLLVIKEGN' A
#
# COMPACT_ATOMS: atom_id res chain seq x y z
N MET A 1 1.92 -6.03 17.55
CA MET A 1 1.07 -5.54 16.44
C MET A 1 0.75 -6.71 15.55
N GLU A 2 -0.53 -6.98 15.32
CA GLU A 2 -0.94 -8.02 14.39
C GLU A 2 -0.70 -7.54 12.95
N ARG A 3 -0.09 -8.39 12.10
CA ARG A 3 0.11 -8.08 10.68
C ARG A 3 -1.07 -8.65 9.91
N LYS A 4 -1.87 -7.77 9.30
CA LYS A 4 -2.93 -8.16 8.38
C LYS A 4 -2.38 -8.28 6.95
N PHE A 5 -2.69 -9.39 6.29
CA PHE A 5 -2.31 -9.62 4.90
C PHE A 5 -3.45 -9.17 3.97
N TYR A 6 -3.19 -8.17 3.12
CA TYR A 6 -4.18 -7.60 2.20
C TYR A 6 -4.09 -8.14 0.77
N GLY A 7 -3.19 -9.09 0.51
CA GLY A 7 -2.96 -9.69 -0.81
C GLY A 7 -1.60 -9.39 -1.43
N ILE A 8 -1.39 -9.95 -2.63
CA ILE A 8 -0.20 -9.74 -3.46
C ILE A 8 -0.58 -8.80 -4.61
N THR A 9 0.30 -7.85 -4.92
CA THR A 9 0.17 -6.93 -6.05
C THR A 9 1.46 -6.97 -6.86
N THR A 10 1.40 -6.57 -8.13
CA THR A 10 2.56 -6.54 -9.03
C THR A 10 2.95 -5.09 -9.30
N ILE A 11 4.26 -4.83 -9.42
CA ILE A 11 4.76 -3.54 -9.87
C ILE A 11 4.49 -3.43 -11.37
N SER A 12 3.80 -2.36 -11.79
CA SER A 12 3.54 -2.11 -13.21
C SER A 12 4.84 -1.77 -13.97
N GLU A 13 4.81 -1.82 -15.30
CA GLU A 13 5.95 -1.42 -16.15
C GLU A 13 6.41 0.03 -15.89
N ARG A 14 5.54 0.88 -15.35
CA ARG A 14 5.83 2.27 -14.99
C ARG A 14 6.32 2.43 -13.56
N GLY A 15 6.55 1.34 -12.84
CA GLY A 15 6.97 1.35 -11.44
C GLY A 15 5.86 1.69 -10.44
N GLN A 16 4.59 1.65 -10.85
CA GLN A 16 3.46 1.93 -9.96
C GLN A 16 3.03 0.68 -9.21
N ILE A 17 2.52 0.86 -7.99
CA ILE A 17 1.98 -0.21 -7.16
C ILE A 17 0.52 0.11 -6.84
N VAL A 18 -0.34 -0.90 -6.92
CA VAL A 18 -1.74 -0.79 -6.47
C VAL A 18 -1.82 -1.22 -5.01
N ILE A 19 -2.34 -0.34 -4.16
CA ILE A 19 -2.75 -0.67 -2.79
C ILE A 19 -4.09 -1.43 -2.87
N PRO A 20 -4.20 -2.65 -2.32
CA PRO A 20 -5.45 -3.42 -2.34
C PRO A 20 -6.65 -2.63 -1.80
N GLN A 21 -7.85 -2.86 -2.36
CA GLN A 21 -9.05 -2.10 -1.98
C GLN A 21 -9.35 -2.14 -0.48
N GLU A 22 -9.25 -3.32 0.13
CA GLU A 22 -9.48 -3.48 1.57
C GLU A 22 -8.53 -2.62 2.40
N ALA A 23 -7.23 -2.60 2.06
CA ALA A 23 -6.25 -1.78 2.75
C ALA A 23 -6.55 -0.28 2.59
N ARG A 24 -7.01 0.16 1.42
CA ARG A 24 -7.39 1.57 1.19
C ARG A 24 -8.56 1.99 2.08
N LEU A 25 -9.57 1.13 2.23
CA LEU A 25 -10.74 1.41 3.06
C LEU A 25 -10.37 1.43 4.55
N GLU A 26 -9.61 0.44 5.01
CA GLU A 26 -9.21 0.32 6.42
C GLU A 26 -8.24 1.43 6.86
N LEU A 27 -7.33 1.86 5.96
CA LEU A 27 -6.41 2.97 6.20
C LEU A 27 -7.00 4.34 5.84
N ASN A 28 -8.25 4.40 5.39
CA ASN A 28 -8.96 5.61 4.98
C ASN A 28 -8.17 6.48 3.98
N LEU A 29 -7.58 5.85 2.96
CA LEU A 29 -6.76 6.53 1.95
C LEU A 29 -7.62 7.22 0.88
N ASN A 30 -7.32 8.49 0.61
CA ASN A 30 -8.06 9.33 -0.32
C ASN A 30 -7.19 9.78 -1.51
N PRO A 31 -7.80 10.05 -2.69
CA PRO A 31 -7.07 10.62 -3.82
C PRO A 31 -6.38 11.95 -3.48
N GLY A 32 -5.12 12.10 -3.86
CA GLY A 32 -4.32 13.30 -3.64
C GLY A 32 -3.55 13.34 -2.32
N GLU A 33 -3.75 12.38 -1.43
CA GLU A 33 -2.94 12.24 -0.22
C GLU A 33 -1.49 11.87 -0.56
N LYS A 34 -0.56 12.41 0.23
CA LYS A 34 0.87 12.09 0.12
C LYS A 34 1.19 10.97 1.09
N LEU A 35 1.83 9.91 0.58
CA LEU A 35 2.25 8.77 1.39
C LEU A 35 3.77 8.82 1.62
N LEU A 36 4.19 8.51 2.83
CA LEU A 36 5.59 8.28 3.16
C LEU A 36 5.91 6.80 2.94
N VAL A 37 6.88 6.51 2.08
CA VAL A 37 7.33 5.15 1.80
C VAL A 37 8.66 4.92 2.51
N ILE A 38 8.66 4.03 3.51
CA ILE A 38 9.86 3.65 4.26
C ILE A 38 10.06 2.15 4.12
N LYS A 39 11.31 1.74 3.89
CA LYS A 39 11.74 0.36 4.08
C LYS A 39 12.26 0.22 5.51
N GLU A 40 11.73 -0.73 6.26
CA GLU A 40 12.34 -1.13 7.54
C GLU A 40 13.72 -1.78 7.26
N GLY A 41 14.74 -1.33 7.99
CA GLY A 41 16.11 -1.86 7.86
C GLY A 41 16.20 -3.33 8.26
N ASN A 42 17.30 -3.99 7.88
CA ASN A 42 17.61 -5.34 8.36
C ASN A 42 17.84 -5.36 9.88
#